data_AF-A0A348ZYU2-F1
#
_entry.id   AF-A0A348ZYU2-F1
#
_cell.length_a   1.000
_cell.length_b   1.000
_cell.length_c   1.000
_cell.angle_alpha   90.00
_cell.angle_beta   90.00
_cell.angle_gamma   90.00
#
_symmetry.space_group_name_H-M   'P 1'
#
loop_
_entity.id
_entity.type
_entity.pdbx_description
1 polymer ?
#
loop_
_entity_poly.entity_id
_entity_poly.type
_entity_poly.pdbx_seq_one_letter_code
_entity_poly.pdbx_strand_id
1 'polypeptide(L)' 'MSTALWLKRINVLLFVLVVLQAITGLTGIFAVVHPVGGILLVIAVAIHLYLNRAWIKATYFKKK' A
#
# COMPACT_ATOMS: atom_id res chain seq x y z
N MET A 1 14.70 13.69 -6.23
CA MET A 1 14.29 12.30 -6.52
C MET A 1 12.84 12.33 -7.00
N SER A 2 12.48 11.68 -8.12
CA SER A 2 11.14 11.86 -8.73
C SER A 2 10.04 11.12 -7.95
N THR A 3 8.88 11.75 -7.78
CA THR A 3 7.69 11.13 -7.15
C THR A 3 7.28 9.83 -7.86
N ALA A 4 7.48 9.75 -9.19
CA ALA A 4 7.21 8.57 -9.99
C ALA A 4 8.07 7.36 -9.60
N LEU A 5 9.35 7.57 -9.25
CA LEU A 5 10.22 6.49 -8.78
C LEU A 5 9.75 5.95 -7.44
N TRP A 6 9.36 6.83 -6.51
CA TRP A 6 8.83 6.44 -5.21
C TRP A 6 7.49 5.69 -5.31
N LEU A 7 6.60 6.13 -6.20
CA LEU A 7 5.35 5.41 -6.49
C LEU A 7 5.61 3.98 -6.98
N LYS A 8 6.55 3.78 -7.91
CA LYS A 8 6.91 2.43 -8.39
C LYS A 8 7.41 1.54 -7.25
N ARG A 9 8.27 2.07 -6.38
CA ARG A 9 8.81 1.33 -5.22
C ARG A 9 7.71 0.96 -4.22
N ILE A 10 6.85 1.92 -3.88
CA ILE A 10 5.73 1.68 -2.97
C ILE A 10 4.72 0.69 -3.55
N ASN A 11 4.46 0.70 -4.86
CA ASN A 11 3.59 -0.29 -5.49
C ASN A 11 4.13 -1.72 -5.36
N VAL A 12 5.44 -1.91 -5.55
CA VAL A 12 6.08 -3.22 -5.35
C VAL A 12 5.99 -3.63 -3.89
N LEU A 13 6.25 -2.73 -2.94
CA LEU A 13 6.13 -3.00 -1.51
C LEU A 13 4.69 -3.39 -1.13
N LEU A 14 3.69 -2.65 -1.63
CA LEU A 14 2.27 -2.95 -1.41
C LEU A 14 1.90 -4.34 -1.92
N PHE A 15 2.35 -4.71 -3.13
CA PHE A 15 2.09 -6.03 -3.68
C PHE A 15 2.65 -7.14 -2.78
N VAL A 16 3.91 -7.00 -2.33
CA VAL A 16 4.54 -7.96 -1.42
C VAL A 16 3.78 -8.06 -0.09
N LEU A 17 3.40 -6.93 0.50
CA LEU A 17 2.67 -6.90 1.76
C LEU A 17 1.29 -7.55 1.63
N VAL A 18 0.57 -7.32 0.52
CA VAL A 18 -0.73 -7.97 0.26
C VAL A 18 -0.57 -9.48 0.14
N VAL A 19 0.42 -9.96 -0.61
CA VAL A 19 0.69 -11.41 -0.74
C VAL A 19 1.04 -12.02 0.61
N LEU A 20 1.89 -11.35 1.41
CA LEU A 20 2.23 -11.80 2.76
C LEU A 20 0.99 -11.86 3.66
N GLN A 21 0.11 -10.85 3.60
CA GLN A 21 -1.14 -10.84 4.36
C GLN A 21 -2.09 -11.96 3.96
N ALA A 22 -2.22 -12.24 2.66
CA ALA A 22 -3.01 -13.36 2.17
C ALA A 22 -2.49 -14.70 2.69
N ILE A 23 -1.17 -14.95 2.58
CA ILE A 23 -0.56 -16.21 3.05
C ILE A 23 -0.72 -16.34 4.57
N THR A 24 -0.36 -15.31 5.34
CA THR A 24 -0.41 -15.36 6.80
C THR A 24 -1.83 -15.44 7.34
N GLY A 25 -2.80 -14.77 6.70
CA GLY A 25 -4.21 -14.82 7.07
C GLY A 25 -4.89 -16.15 6.72
N LEU A 26 -4.54 -16.77 5.58
CA LEU A 26 -5.11 -18.06 5.16
C LEU A 26 -4.54 -19.25 5.93
N THR A 27 -3.24 -19.20 6.25
CA THR A 27 -2.59 -20.31 6.97
C THR A 27 -2.86 -20.29 8.47
N GLY A 28 -3.04 -19.11 9.07
CA GLY A 28 -3.18 -18.94 10.52
C GLY A 28 -1.90 -19.25 11.32
N ILE A 29 -0.79 -19.60 10.65
CA ILE A 29 0.45 -20.08 11.29
C ILE A 29 1.25 -18.92 11.90
N PHE A 30 1.00 -17.68 11.50
CA PHE A 30 1.80 -16.52 11.89
C PHE A 30 1.00 -15.46 12.65
N ALA A 31 0.64 -15.79 13.89
CA ALA A 31 -0.14 -14.92 14.79
C ALA A 31 0.49 -13.54 15.05
N VAL A 32 1.82 -13.41 14.97
CA VAL A 32 2.53 -12.12 15.14
C VAL A 32 2.78 -11.41 13.81
N VAL A 33 3.13 -12.17 12.76
CA VAL A 33 3.49 -11.57 11.46
C VAL A 33 2.28 -10.95 10.77
N HIS A 34 1.11 -11.58 10.88
CA HIS A 34 -0.12 -11.05 10.28
C HIS A 34 -0.46 -9.64 10.80
N PRO A 35 -0.64 -9.40 12.12
CA PRO A 35 -0.99 -8.06 12.62
C PRO A 35 0.11 -7.02 12.37
N VAL A 36 1.40 -7.37 12.54
CA VAL A 36 2.51 -6.46 12.27
C VAL A 36 2.57 -6.08 10.79
N GLY A 37 2.45 -7.06 9.89
CA GLY A 37 2.41 -6.81 8.46
C GLY A 37 1.15 -6.02 8.05
N GLY A 38 0.04 -6.15 8.77
CA GLY A 38 -1.19 -5.41 8.52
C GLY A 38 -0.99 -3.92 8.81
N ILE A 39 -0.32 -3.60 9.92
CA ILE A 39 0.08 -2.22 10.25
C ILE A 39 0.99 -1.66 9.16
N LEU A 40 2.01 -2.42 8.73
CA LEU A 40 2.90 -2.00 7.64
C LEU A 40 2.16 -1.78 6.32
N LEU A 41 1.18 -2.62 6.00
CA LEU A 41 0.33 -2.48 4.81
C LEU A 41 -0.48 -1.18 4.87
N VAL A 42 -1.11 -0.87 5.99
CA VAL A 42 -1.88 0.38 6.16
C VAL A 42 -0.97 1.60 6.00
N ILE A 43 0.23 1.58 6.58
CA ILE A 43 1.22 2.66 6.41
C ILE A 43 1.62 2.80 4.94
N ALA A 44 1.93 1.70 4.26
CA ALA A 44 2.29 1.73 2.85
C ALA A 44 1.15 2.25 1.96
N VAL A 45 -0.10 1.91 2.26
CA VAL A 45 -1.29 2.44 1.58
C VAL A 45 -1.41 3.94 1.79
N ALA A 46 -1.24 4.43 3.02
CA ALA A 46 -1.27 5.87 3.31
C ALA A 46 -0.20 6.64 2.53
N ILE A 47 1.03 6.11 2.49
CA ILE A 47 2.12 6.69 1.69
C ILE A 47 1.77 6.68 0.20
N HIS A 48 1.22 5.57 -0.32
CA HIS A 48 0.79 5.46 -1.71
C HIS A 48 -0.23 6.53 -2.08
N LEU A 49 -1.28 6.69 -1.27
CA LEU A 49 -2.32 7.70 -1.48
C LEU A 49 -1.76 9.13 -1.42
N TYR A 50 -0.84 9.39 -0.48
CA TYR A 50 -0.18 10.69 -0.37
C TYR A 50 0.67 11.02 -1.61
N LEU A 51 1.44 10.05 -2.11
CA LEU A 51 2.25 10.22 -3.33
C LEU A 51 1.36 10.34 -4.58
N ASN A 52 0.21 9.65 -4.61
CA ASN A 52 -0.72 9.66 -5.73
C ASN A 52 -1.78 10.77 -5.65
N ARG A 53 -1.70 11.67 -4.66
CA ARG A 53 -2.74 12.68 -4.36
C ARG A 53 -3.12 13.57 -5.55
N ALA A 54 -2.16 13.91 -6.41
CA ALA A 54 -2.40 14.79 -7.56
C ALA A 54 -3.30 14.11 -8.60
N TRP A 55 -3.01 12.83 -8.88
CA TRP A 55 -3.84 12.00 -9.76
C TRP A 55 -5.24 11.75 -9.16
N ILE A 56 -5.31 11.48 -7.85
CA ILE A 56 -6.61 11.31 -7.15
C ILE A 56 -7.45 12.56 -7.29
N LYS A 57 -6.89 13.75 -7.01
CA LYS A 57 -7.58 15.04 -7.18
C LYS A 57 -8.05 15.24 -8.62
N ALA A 58 -7.19 14.99 -9.60
CA ALA A 58 -7.51 15.17 -11.01
C ALA A 58 -8.60 14.20 -11.52
N THR A 59 -8.68 12.99 -10.94
CA THR A 59 -9.60 11.94 -11.38
C THR A 59 -10.96 12.02 -10.69
N TYR A 60 -10.96 12.21 -9.37
CA TYR A 60 -12.18 12.10 -8.55
C TYR A 60 -12.74 13.45 -8.10
N PHE A 61 -11.95 14.53 -8.12
CA PHE A 61 -12.36 15.84 -7.60
C PHE A 61 -12.42 16.94 -8.67
N LYS A 62 -12.31 16.60 -9.96
CA LYS A 62 -12.61 17.56 -11.02
C LYS A 62 -14.11 17.90 -10.97
N LYS A 63 -14.42 19.14 -10.57
CA LYS A 63 -15.75 19.72 -10.81
C LYS A 63 -15.88 19.95 -12.32
N LYS A 64 -17.02 19.55 -12.88
CA LYS A 64 -17.40 19.88 -14.27
C LYS A 64 -17.33 21.37 -14.51
#